data_AF-A0AAD9NBN4-F1
#
_entry.id   AF-A0AAD9NBN4-F1
#
_cell.length_a   1.000
_cell.length_b   1.000
_cell.length_c   1.000
_cell.angle_alpha   90.00
_cell.angle_beta   90.00
_cell.angle_gamma   90.00
#
_symmetry.space_group_name_H-M   'P 1'
#
loop_
_entity.id
_entity.type
_entity.pdbx_description
1 polymer ?
#
loop_
_entity_poly.entity_id
_entity_poly.type
_entity_poly.pdbx_seq_one_letter_code
_entity_poly.pdbx_strand_id
1 'polypeptide(L)'
;MYKITNNLLDINPNQYLMPGHSQTISNHSHKYRQIFTSHNYYKYIFFPRTIAQWNRLPSNVFTHNSLDAFKGALQDINLTTAAKSHYSSAFFL
;
A
#
# COMPACT_ATOMS: atom_id res chain seq x y z
N MET A 1 1.62 3.74 8.56
CA MET A 1 0.40 3.85 7.74
C MET A 1 -0.81 3.29 8.48
N TYR A 2 -0.90 1.97 8.74
CA TYR A 2 -2.03 1.35 9.44
C TYR A 2 -2.53 2.11 10.68
N LYS A 3 -1.61 2.50 11.58
CA LYS A 3 -2.00 3.26 12.78
C LYS A 3 -2.61 4.63 12.47
N ILE A 4 -2.12 5.32 11.46
CA ILE A 4 -2.63 6.64 11.02
C ILE A 4 -4.03 6.48 10.42
N THR A 5 -4.23 5.46 9.57
CA THR A 5 -5.52 5.22 8.89
C THR A 5 -6.62 4.73 9.84
N ASN A 6 -6.24 4.08 10.95
CA ASN A 6 -7.15 3.58 11.97
C ASN A 6 -7.23 4.50 13.21
N ASN A 7 -6.76 5.75 13.11
CA ASN A 7 -6.79 6.74 14.22
C ASN A 7 -6.16 6.25 15.53
N LEU A 8 -5.14 5.40 15.44
CA LEU A 8 -4.36 4.89 16.59
C LEU A 8 -3.16 5.79 16.93
N LEU A 9 -3.06 6.94 16.27
CA LEU A 9 -2.07 8.00 16.50
C LEU A 9 -2.79 9.33 16.46
N ASP A 10 -2.29 10.31 17.22
CA ASP A 10 -2.76 11.69 17.18
C ASP A 10 -2.23 12.43 15.94
N ILE A 11 -2.59 11.91 14.77
CA ILE A 11 -2.26 12.46 13.45
C ILE A 11 -3.55 12.41 12.64
N ASN A 12 -4.07 13.57 12.24
CA ASN A 12 -5.26 13.62 11.40
C ASN A 12 -4.95 13.07 9.99
N PRO A 13 -5.49 11.91 9.59
CA PRO A 13 -5.19 11.32 8.28
C PRO A 13 -5.64 12.23 7.13
N ASN A 14 -6.73 12.98 7.28
CA ASN A 14 -7.30 13.81 6.23
C ASN A 14 -6.41 15.01 5.85
N GLN A 15 -5.47 15.39 6.70
CA GLN A 15 -4.51 16.46 6.42
C GLN A 15 -3.41 16.01 5.46
N TYR A 16 -3.06 14.71 5.46
CA TYR A 16 -1.90 14.19 4.73
C TYR A 16 -2.27 13.16 3.67
N LEU A 17 -3.42 12.52 3.79
CA LEU A 17 -3.88 11.41 2.96
C LEU A 17 -5.14 11.83 2.21
N MET A 18 -5.01 11.93 0.89
CA MET A 18 -6.18 12.12 0.02
C MET A 18 -6.67 10.74 -0.44
N PRO A 19 -7.96 10.41 -0.26
CA PRO A 19 -8.53 9.18 -0.81
C PRO A 19 -8.26 9.06 -2.32
N GLY A 20 -7.95 7.85 -2.77
CA GLY A 20 -7.80 7.56 -4.20
C GLY A 20 -9.13 7.73 -4.93
N HIS A 21 -9.10 8.25 -6.16
CA HIS A 21 -10.31 8.31 -6.98
C HIS A 21 -10.63 6.91 -7.51
N SER A 22 -11.70 6.31 -6.99
CA SER A 22 -12.18 4.99 -7.41
C SER A 22 -13.11 5.13 -8.62
N GLN A 23 -12.59 4.91 -9.83
CA GLN A 23 -13.43 4.65 -11.02
C GLN A 23 -13.21 3.26 -11.63
N THR A 24 -12.30 2.45 -11.07
CA THR A 24 -11.94 1.14 -11.62
C THR A 24 -12.06 0.07 -10.56
N ILE A 25 -12.69 -1.07 -10.90
CA ILE A 25 -12.98 -2.21 -10.00
C ILE A 25 -11.71 -2.79 -9.34
N SER A 26 -10.53 -2.58 -9.93
CA SER A 26 -9.23 -2.98 -9.37
C SER A 26 -8.70 -2.06 -8.26
N ASN A 27 -9.38 -0.93 -7.98
CA ASN A 27 -9.03 0.00 -6.92
C ASN A 27 -9.93 -0.22 -5.70
N HIS A 28 -9.39 -0.85 -4.66
CA HIS A 28 -10.07 -0.99 -3.38
C HIS A 28 -10.10 0.35 -2.61
N SER A 29 -11.11 0.51 -1.73
CA SER A 29 -11.38 1.73 -0.96
C SER A 29 -10.21 2.20 -0.07
N HIS A 30 -9.29 1.30 0.27
CA HIS A 30 -8.13 1.60 1.13
C HIS A 30 -6.96 2.29 0.41
N LYS A 31 -7.07 2.62 -0.88
CA LYS A 31 -6.00 3.32 -1.61
C LYS A 31 -6.04 4.83 -1.38
N TYR A 32 -4.87 5.43 -1.35
CA TYR A 32 -4.68 6.88 -1.33
C TYR A 32 -4.14 7.39 -2.66
N ARG A 33 -4.36 8.67 -2.96
CA ARG A 33 -3.76 9.32 -4.12
C ARG A 33 -2.24 9.27 -4.00
N GLN A 34 -1.58 8.73 -5.01
CA GLN A 34 -0.12 8.72 -5.08
C GLN A 34 0.41 10.16 -5.18
N ILE A 35 1.34 10.52 -4.30
CA ILE A 35 2.06 11.79 -4.38
C ILE A 35 3.26 11.57 -5.30
N PHE A 36 3.32 12.32 -6.40
CA PHE A 36 4.43 12.29 -7.35
C PHE A 36 5.31 13.52 -7.18
N THR A 37 6.63 13.32 -7.29
CA THR A 37 7.61 14.40 -7.24
C THR A 37 8.85 13.99 -8.04
N SER A 38 9.43 14.95 -8.76
CA SER A 38 10.69 14.79 -9.49
C SER A 38 11.92 14.98 -8.61
N HIS A 39 11.75 15.55 -7.41
CA HIS A 39 12.85 15.86 -6.51
C HIS A 39 13.10 14.68 -5.57
N ASN A 40 14.33 14.14 -5.60
CA ASN A 40 14.72 13.01 -4.78
C ASN A 40 14.47 13.23 -3.28
N TYR A 41 14.75 14.43 -2.77
CA TYR A 41 14.50 14.77 -1.37
C TYR A 41 13.04 14.48 -0.98
N TYR A 42 12.07 15.01 -1.74
CA TYR A 42 10.66 14.81 -1.48
C TYR A 42 10.20 13.37 -1.75
N LYS A 43 10.79 12.68 -2.73
CA LYS A 43 10.45 11.30 -3.09
C LYS A 43 10.69 10.32 -1.95
N TYR A 44 11.73 10.55 -1.15
CA TYR A 44 12.13 9.68 -0.05
C TYR A 44 11.56 10.10 1.31
N ILE A 45 10.74 11.16 1.36
CA ILE A 45 9.94 11.49 2.55
C ILE A 45 8.89 10.39 2.79
N PHE A 46 8.51 10.25 4.05
CA PHE A 46 7.58 9.23 4.54
C PHE A 46 6.34 9.04 3.64
N PHE A 47 5.52 10.08 3.43
CA PHE A 47 4.23 9.91 2.75
C PHE A 47 4.33 9.46 1.28
N PRO A 48 5.09 10.13 0.38
CA PRO A 48 5.16 9.70 -1.01
C PRO A 48 5.63 8.25 -1.17
N ARG A 49 6.62 7.83 -0.36
CA ARG A 49 7.14 6.46 -0.36
C ARG A 49 6.15 5.46 0.23
N THR A 50 5.61 5.75 1.41
CA THR A 50 4.73 4.82 2.12
C THR A 50 3.37 4.67 1.44
N ILE A 51 2.81 5.73 0.83
CA ILE A 51 1.59 5.64 0.02
C ILE A 51 1.79 4.69 -1.16
N ALA A 52 2.94 4.75 -1.84
CA ALA A 52 3.24 3.86 -2.95
C ALA A 52 3.28 2.39 -2.54
N GLN A 53 3.86 2.10 -1.38
CA GLN A 53 3.91 0.74 -0.82
C GLN A 53 2.52 0.30 -0.35
N TRP A 54 1.79 1.16 0.34
CA TRP A 54 0.44 0.90 0.85
C TRP A 54 -0.54 0.57 -0.27
N ASN A 55 -0.52 1.32 -1.37
CA ASN A 55 -1.40 1.12 -2.52
C ASN A 55 -1.13 -0.18 -3.30
N ARG A 56 0.01 -0.84 -3.06
CA ARG A 56 0.36 -2.14 -3.65
C ARG A 56 -0.09 -3.32 -2.79
N LEU A 57 -0.55 -3.07 -1.57
CA LEU A 57 -1.04 -4.13 -0.72
C LEU A 57 -2.35 -4.70 -1.30
N PRO A 58 -2.54 -6.02 -1.27
CA PRO A 58 -3.77 -6.64 -1.70
C PRO A 58 -4.91 -6.33 -0.72
N SER A 59 -6.14 -6.32 -1.25
CA SER A 59 -7.33 -5.90 -0.50
C SER A 59 -7.60 -6.73 0.75
N ASN A 60 -7.25 -8.02 0.73
CA ASN A 60 -7.41 -8.95 1.84
C ASN A 60 -6.61 -8.57 3.09
N VAL A 61 -5.55 -7.79 2.97
CA VAL A 61 -4.70 -7.38 4.10
C VAL A 61 -5.37 -6.31 4.94
N PHE A 62 -6.29 -5.55 4.34
CA PHE A 62 -7.00 -4.46 5.02
C PHE A 62 -8.20 -4.93 5.84
N THR A 63 -8.59 -6.20 5.77
CA THR A 63 -9.74 -6.74 6.53
C THR A 63 -9.41 -6.99 8.01
N HIS A 64 -8.13 -6.86 8.39
CA HIS A 64 -7.66 -7.13 9.74
C HIS A 64 -7.82 -5.91 10.67
N ASN A 65 -8.62 -6.08 11.73
CA ASN A 65 -8.93 -5.04 12.72
C ASN A 65 -7.87 -4.91 13.84
N SER A 66 -6.82 -5.74 13.83
CA SER A 66 -5.73 -5.63 14.79
C SER A 66 -4.39 -5.38 14.09
N LEU A 67 -3.52 -4.63 14.76
CA LEU A 67 -2.18 -4.34 14.26
C LEU A 67 -1.35 -5.62 14.09
N ASP A 68 -1.48 -6.59 15.00
CA ASP A 68 -0.67 -7.80 14.95
C ASP A 68 -1.15 -8.77 13.87
N ALA A 69 -2.47 -8.86 13.64
CA ALA A 69 -3.02 -9.59 12.50
C ALA A 69 -2.60 -8.96 11.17
N PHE A 70 -2.63 -7.62 11.07
CA PHE A 70 -2.13 -6.91 9.89
C PHE A 70 -0.64 -7.19 9.63
N LYS A 71 0.20 -7.17 10.68
CA LYS A 71 1.63 -7.53 10.55
C LYS A 71 1.83 -8.97 10.08
N GLY A 72 1.05 -9.92 10.60
CA GLY A 72 1.09 -11.32 10.16
C GLY A 72 0.77 -11.44 8.68
N ALA A 73 -0.34 -10.85 8.23
CA ALA A 73 -0.73 -10.86 6.82
C ALA A 73 0.31 -10.22 5.90
N LEU A 74 1.03 -9.19 6.34
CA LEU A 74 2.13 -8.60 5.57
C LEU A 74 3.32 -9.55 5.40
N GLN A 75 3.62 -10.39 6.38
CA GLN A 75 4.69 -11.39 6.27
C GLN A 75 4.34 -12.44 5.21
N ASP A 76 3.09 -12.89 5.17
CA ASP A 76 2.60 -13.89 4.21
C ASP A 76 2.69 -13.41 2.74
N ILE A 77 2.46 -12.12 2.50
CA ILE A 77 2.61 -11.53 1.16
C ILE A 77 4.06 -11.63 0.68
N ASN A 78 5.03 -11.30 1.53
CA ASN A 78 6.44 -11.32 1.15
C ASN A 78 6.92 -12.74 0.82
N LEU A 79 6.41 -13.75 1.54
CA LEU A 79 6.66 -15.16 1.24
C LEU A 79 6.05 -15.58 -0.11
N THR A 80 4.88 -15.05 -0.46
CA THR A 80 4.18 -15.37 -1.71
C THR A 80 4.78 -14.67 -2.93
N THR A 81 5.26 -13.42 -2.78
CA THR A 81 5.93 -12.68 -3.88
C THR A 81 7.31 -13.26 -4.19
N ALA A 82 8.06 -13.72 -3.18
CA ALA A 82 9.32 -14.44 -3.40
C ALA A 82 9.11 -15.78 -4.12
N ALA A 83 7.97 -16.48 -3.88
CA ALA A 83 7.64 -17.72 -4.56
C ALA A 83 7.19 -17.54 -6.04
N LYS A 84 6.87 -16.32 -6.48
CA LYS A 84 6.41 -16.04 -7.86
C LYS A 84 7.51 -15.60 -8.84
N SER A 85 8.78 -15.53 -8.43
CA SER A 85 9.87 -15.11 -9.34
C SER A 85 10.40 -16.22 -10.26
N HIS A 86 9.66 -17.30 -10.52
CA HIS A 86 10.11 -18.43 -11.34
C HIS A 86 9.19 -18.76 -12.53
N TYR A 87 8.66 -17.74 -13.21
CA TYR A 87 8.18 -17.87 -14.59
C TYR A 87 8.79 -16.77 -15.45
N SER A 88 10.00 -17.02 -15.97
CA SER A 88 10.60 -16.25 -17.05
C SER A 88 10.27 -16.91 -18.40
N SER A 89 9.54 -16.15 -19.20
CA SER A 89 9.42 -16.19 -20.67
C SER A 89 9.20 -17.54 -21.37
N ALA A 90 7.94 -17.84 -21.67
CA ALA A 90 7.58 -18.48 -22.93
C ALA A 90 6.47 -17.63 -23.58
N PHE A 91 6.61 -17.41 -24.90
CA PHE A 91 5.71 -16.70 -25.81
C PHE A 91 5.71 -15.16 -25.77
N PHE A 92 6.46 -14.54 -26.68
CA PHE A 92 5.89 -14.00 -27.92
C PHE A 92 6.97 -14.12 -29.02
N LEU A 93 6.54 -14.58 -30.20
CA LEU A 93 7.34 -14.76 -31.42
C LEU A 93 7.99 -13.45 -31.87
#